data_AF-T1GYI1-F1
#
_entry.id   AF-T1GYI1-F1
#
_cell.length_a   1.000
_cell.length_b   1.000
_cell.length_c   1.000
_cell.angle_alpha   90.00
_cell.angle_beta   90.00
_cell.angle_gamma   90.00
#
_symmetry.space_group_name_H-M   'P 1'
#
loop_
_entity.id
_entity.type
_entity.pdbx_description
1 polymer ?
#
loop_
_entity_poly.entity_id
_entity_poly.type
_entity_poly.pdbx_seq_one_letter_code
_entity_poly.pdbx_strand_id
1 'polypeptide(L)'
;MYDIDFKNLESNTTPSADWPIVDCRFGWEYVYSQEDIPYESIASQNDWVCEKQSLSTVAQSFFFVGAIVGGLLFGYIADRSGRIPALIG
;
A
#
# COMPACT_ATOMS: atom_id res chain seq x y z
N MET A 1 -9.70 -8.12 10.41
CA MET A 1 -10.00 -9.49 9.92
C MET A 1 -11.46 -9.79 10.18
N TYR A 2 -12.18 -10.51 9.30
CA TYR A 2 -13.57 -10.89 9.59
C TYR A 2 -13.64 -12.00 10.65
N ASP A 3 -14.53 -11.85 11.63
CA ASP A 3 -14.75 -12.81 12.72
C ASP A 3 -15.89 -13.79 12.38
N ILE A 4 -15.68 -14.57 11.31
CA ILE A 4 -16.65 -15.55 10.82
C ILE A 4 -15.98 -16.91 10.60
N ASP A 5 -16.76 -17.99 10.69
CA ASP A 5 -16.26 -19.33 10.39
C ASP A 5 -16.28 -19.58 8.89
N PHE A 6 -15.11 -19.44 8.26
CA PHE A 6 -14.94 -19.66 6.82
C PHE A 6 -15.26 -21.10 6.37
N LYS A 7 -15.27 -22.08 7.27
CA LYS A 7 -15.59 -23.48 6.92
C LYS A 7 -17.05 -23.69 6.54
N ASN A 8 -17.94 -22.83 7.03
CA ASN A 8 -19.38 -22.94 6.80
C ASN A 8 -19.89 -22.00 5.70
N LEU A 9 -19.00 -21.33 4.97
CA LEU A 9 -19.36 -20.46 3.86
C LEU A 9 -19.57 -21.30 2.58
N GLU A 10 -20.62 -21.00 1.83
CA GLU A 10 -20.75 -21.52 0.46
C GLU A 10 -19.68 -20.90 -0.45
N SER A 11 -19.19 -21.67 -1.42
CA SER A 11 -18.09 -21.29 -2.33
C SER A 11 -18.32 -20.00 -3.11
N ASN A 12 -19.58 -19.56 -3.25
CA ASN A 12 -19.97 -18.37 -4.00
C ASN A 12 -20.29 -17.17 -3.09
N THR A 13 -19.99 -17.26 -1.79
CA THR A 13 -20.26 -16.19 -0.84
C THR A 13 -19.25 -15.05 -0.99
N THR A 14 -19.75 -13.83 -1.16
CA THR A 14 -18.92 -12.62 -1.15
C THR A 14 -18.90 -11.98 0.24
N PRO A 15 -17.87 -11.17 0.56
CA PRO A 15 -17.83 -10.44 1.82
C PRO A 15 -19.03 -9.51 1.99
N SER A 16 -19.75 -9.67 3.11
CA SER A 16 -20.86 -8.78 3.50
C SER A 16 -20.38 -7.65 4.41
N ALA A 17 -20.98 -6.47 4.26
CA ALA A 17 -20.71 -5.31 5.12
C ALA A 17 -21.14 -5.53 6.58
N ASP A 18 -22.07 -6.46 6.83
CA ASP A 18 -22.57 -6.78 8.17
C ASP A 18 -21.63 -7.71 8.96
N TRP A 19 -20.55 -8.20 8.34
CA TRP A 19 -19.64 -9.12 9.00
C TRP A 19 -18.81 -8.41 10.08
N PRO A 20 -18.75 -8.97 11.30
CA PRO A 20 -17.97 -8.40 12.38
C PRO A 20 -16.48 -8.42 12.01
N ILE A 21 -15.80 -7.31 12.33
CA ILE A 21 -14.35 -7.17 12.13
C ILE A 21 -13.67 -7.21 13.49
N VAL A 22 -12.64 -8.03 13.61
CA VAL A 22 -11.77 -8.14 14.77
C VAL A 22 -10.32 -7.87 14.39
N ASP A 23 -9.51 -7.59 15.41
CA ASP A 23 -8.07 -7.50 15.29
C ASP A 23 -7.46 -8.83 14.85
N CYS A 24 -6.26 -8.72 14.30
CA CYS A 24 -5.54 -9.82 13.71
C CYS A 24 -5.00 -10.75 14.80
N ARG A 25 -5.51 -11.99 14.88
CA ARG A 25 -5.19 -12.91 15.99
C ARG A 25 -3.92 -13.75 15.77
N PHE A 26 -3.62 -14.10 14.53
CA PHE A 26 -2.56 -15.06 14.18
C PHE A 26 -1.55 -14.50 13.16
N GLY A 27 -1.53 -13.18 12.98
CA GLY A 27 -0.73 -12.55 11.92
C GLY A 27 -1.30 -12.84 10.53
N TRP A 28 -0.43 -12.72 9.52
CA TRP A 28 -0.77 -12.97 8.11
C TRP A 28 0.18 -14.02 7.53
N GLU A 29 -0.32 -14.88 6.65
CA GLU A 29 0.49 -15.83 5.90
C GLU A 29 0.54 -15.38 4.43
N TYR A 30 1.76 -15.25 3.89
CA TYR A 30 1.97 -14.81 2.52
C TYR A 30 2.15 -16.01 1.60
N VAL A 31 1.16 -16.25 0.74
CA VAL A 31 1.23 -17.29 -0.29
C VAL A 31 1.70 -16.65 -1.59
N TYR A 32 2.85 -17.10 -2.07
CA TYR A 32 3.40 -16.68 -3.37
C TYR A 32 3.21 -17.81 -4.38
N SER A 33 2.19 -17.68 -5.22
CA SER A 33 1.87 -18.63 -6.27
C SER A 33 2.04 -17.98 -7.65
N GLN A 34 2.35 -18.77 -8.67
CA GLN A 34 2.42 -18.28 -10.06
C GLN A 34 1.04 -17.85 -10.59
N GLU A 35 -0.04 -18.36 -9.99
CA GLU A 35 -1.42 -18.16 -10.38
C GLU A 35 -2.04 -16.90 -9.74
N ASP A 36 -1.61 -16.52 -8.54
CA ASP A 36 -2.08 -15.33 -7.83
C ASP A 36 -1.06 -14.18 -7.88
N ILE A 37 -0.03 -14.25 -7.02
CA ILE A 37 0.97 -13.19 -6.84
C ILE A 37 2.35 -13.84 -6.70
N PRO A 38 3.19 -13.81 -7.75
CA PRO A 38 4.48 -14.50 -7.76
C PRO A 38 5.63 -13.71 -7.11
N TYR A 39 5.34 -12.62 -6.41
CA TYR A 39 6.37 -11.73 -5.87
C TYR A 39 5.98 -11.12 -4.53
N GLU A 40 7.00 -10.75 -3.76
CA GLU A 40 6.82 -10.05 -2.50
C GLU A 40 6.53 -8.56 -2.76
N SER A 41 5.57 -8.02 -2.02
CA SER A 41 5.29 -6.59 -1.99
C SER A 41 6.08 -5.94 -0.85
N ILE A 42 6.27 -4.62 -0.89
CA ILE A 42 6.86 -3.88 0.25
C ILE A 42 6.06 -4.11 1.54
N ALA A 43 4.73 -4.27 1.42
CA ALA A 43 3.87 -4.55 2.55
C ALA A 43 4.10 -5.96 3.13
N SER A 44 4.38 -6.97 2.31
CA SER A 44 4.66 -8.32 2.78
C SER A 44 6.10 -8.49 3.26
N GLN A 45 7.06 -7.78 2.67
CA GLN A 45 8.46 -7.76 3.14
C GLN A 45 8.61 -7.13 4.53
N ASN A 46 7.80 -6.13 4.86
CA ASN A 46 7.92 -5.36 6.10
C ASN A 46 6.80 -5.64 7.11
N ASP A 47 5.97 -6.67 6.88
CA ASP A 47 4.81 -7.01 7.72
C ASP A 47 3.87 -5.80 7.97
N TRP A 48 3.57 -5.02 6.93
CA TRP A 48 2.62 -3.90 6.99
C TRP A 48 1.17 -4.38 6.86
N VAL A 49 0.81 -5.34 7.70
CA VAL A 49 -0.53 -5.92 7.83
C VAL A 49 -1.09 -5.60 9.21
N CYS A 50 -2.36 -5.91 9.41
CA CYS A 50 -2.99 -5.84 10.73
C CYS A 50 -2.88 -4.42 11.34
N GLU A 51 -2.25 -4.23 12.49
CA GLU A 51 -2.11 -2.92 13.15
C GLU A 51 -1.24 -1.94 12.34
N LYS A 52 -0.34 -2.47 11.49
CA LYS A 52 0.59 -1.70 10.66
C LYS A 52 0.10 -1.47 9.23
N GLN A 53 -1.14 -1.85 8.91
CA GLN A 53 -1.70 -1.71 7.56
C GLN A 53 -1.67 -0.27 7.02
N SER A 54 -1.73 0.73 7.91
CA SER A 54 -1.71 2.15 7.55
C SER A 54 -0.34 2.63 7.06
N LEU A 55 0.75 1.91 7.35
CA LEU A 55 2.11 2.31 6.95
C LEU A 55 2.26 2.39 5.44
N SER A 56 1.57 1.53 4.68
CA SER A 56 1.51 1.58 3.22
C SER A 56 0.95 2.92 2.72
N THR A 57 -0.17 3.35 3.28
CA THR A 57 -0.82 4.63 2.92
C THR A 57 0.02 5.83 3.36
N VAL A 58 0.65 5.74 4.52
CA VAL A 58 1.56 6.78 5.02
C VAL A 58 2.76 6.94 4.10
N ALA A 59 3.40 5.85 3.68
CA ALA A 59 4.52 5.89 2.72
C ALA A 59 4.10 6.54 1.39
N GLN A 60 2.94 6.16 0.86
CA GLN A 60 2.37 6.78 -0.34
C GLN A 60 2.10 8.28 -0.16
N SER A 61 1.62 8.69 1.02
CA SER A 61 1.38 10.10 1.33
C SER A 61 2.69 10.90 1.33
N PHE A 62 3.76 10.38 1.92
CA PHE A 62 5.08 11.01 1.89
C PHE A 62 5.64 11.14 0.47
N PHE A 63 5.43 10.15 -0.39
CA PHE A 63 5.81 10.24 -1.79
C PHE A 63 5.13 11.44 -2.48
N PHE A 64 3.83 11.62 -2.29
CA PHE A 64 3.11 12.76 -2.88
C PHE A 64 3.52 14.11 -2.29
N VAL A 65 3.74 14.18 -0.98
CA VAL A 65 4.28 15.40 -0.35
C VAL A 65 5.65 15.75 -0.95
N GLY A 66 6.54 14.75 -1.08
CA GLY A 66 7.83 14.92 -1.75
C GLY A 66 7.70 15.35 -3.20
N ALA A 67 6.75 14.80 -3.94
CA ALA A 67 6.49 15.18 -5.33
C ALA A 67 5.99 16.63 -5.45
N ILE A 68 5.13 17.10 -4.55
CA ILE A 68 4.66 18.49 -4.52
C ILE A 68 5.84 19.43 -4.23
N VAL A 69 6.59 19.15 -3.16
CA VAL A 69 7.73 19.98 -2.76
C VAL A 69 8.79 19.99 -3.86
N GLY A 70 9.14 18.82 -4.39
CA GLY A 70 10.06 18.67 -5.51
C GLY A 70 9.59 19.42 -6.75
N GLY A 71 8.31 19.30 -7.12
CA GLY A 71 7.73 20.01 -8.25
C GLY A 71 7.81 21.52 -8.11
N LEU A 72 7.56 22.08 -6.92
CA LEU A 72 7.71 23.51 -6.66
C LEU A 72 9.18 23.96 -6.74
N LEU A 73 10.10 23.18 -6.16
CA LEU A 73 11.54 23.50 -6.17
C LEU A 73 12.13 23.41 -7.58
N PHE A 74 11.95 22.28 -8.26
CA PHE A 74 12.43 22.09 -9.63
C PHE A 74 11.72 23.00 -10.62
N GLY A 75 10.44 23.33 -10.38
CA GLY A 75 9.72 24.36 -11.13
C GLY A 75 10.36 25.73 -11.00
N TYR A 76 10.65 26.16 -9.76
CA TYR A 76 11.36 27.42 -9.51
C TYR A 76 12.75 27.47 -10.18
N ILE A 77 13.51 26.38 -10.10
CA ILE A 77 14.83 26.27 -10.74
C ILE A 77 14.69 26.34 -12.27
N ALA A 78 13.69 25.63 -12.84
CA ALA A 78 13.44 25.62 -14.26
C ALA A 78 13.08 27.01 -14.81
N ASP A 79 12.32 27.80 -14.03
CA ASP A 79 11.94 29.16 -14.41
C ASP A 79 13.13 30.13 -14.34
N ARG A 80 14.10 29.89 -13.45
CA ARG A 80 15.25 30.81 -13.25
C ARG A 80 16.48 30.48 -14.09
N SER A 81 16.78 29.19 -14.23
CA SER A 81 18.02 28.68 -14.86
C SER A 81 17.75 27.95 -16.17
N GLY A 82 16.47 27.77 -16.55
CA GLY A 82 16.05 26.99 -17.70
C GLY A 82 15.79 25.51 -17.36
N ARG A 83 15.04 24.83 -18.24
CA ARG A 83 14.52 23.47 -18.00
C ARG A 83 15.61 22.38 -18.05
N ILE A 84 16.66 22.56 -18.85
CA ILE A 84 17.75 21.58 -18.96
C ILE A 84 18.56 21.48 -17.65
N PRO A 85 19.01 22.59 -17.04
CA PRO A 85 19.65 22.54 -15.72
C PRO A 85 18.74 22.02 -14.61
N ALA A 86 17.41 22.19 -14.72
CA ALA A 86 16.49 21.67 -13.71
C ALA A 86 16.31 20.14 -13.75
N LEU A 87 16.59 19.50 -14.88
CA LEU A 87 16.40 18.05 -15.09
C LEU A 87 17.70 17.25 -15.12
N ILE A 88 18.80 17.88 -15.53
CA ILE A 88 20.09 17.23 -15.80
C ILE A 88 21.24 17.93 -15.02
N GLY A 89 20.90 18.89 -14.15
CA GLY A 89 21.86 19.69 -13.37
C GLY A 89 22.66 18.90 -12.36
#